data_AF-A0A6B0VL19-F1
#
_entry.id   AF-A0A6B0VL19-F1
#
_cell.length_a   1.000
_cell.length_b   1.000
_cell.length_c   1.000
_cell.angle_alpha   90.00
_cell.angle_beta   90.00
_cell.angle_gamma   90.00
#
_symmetry.space_group_name_H-M   'P 1'
#
loop_
_entity.id
_entity.type
_entity.pdbx_description
1 polymer ?
#
loop_
_entity_poly.entity_id
_entity_poly.type
_entity_poly.pdbx_seq_one_letter_code
_entity_poly.pdbx_strand_id
1 'polypeptide(L)'
;MPRRRRSNSTTPLPQTVHRRLAALEAELTDNSRRVTQLENTLRAVMRETENVSVGGPCVCGECLLLVQRRRLYCPKCNYQQTM
;
A
#
# COMPACT_ATOMS: atom_id res chain seq x y z
N MET A 1 -44.77 -18.34 -35.57
CA MET A 1 -43.99 -17.24 -34.97
C MET A 1 -43.52 -17.65 -33.57
N PRO A 2 -42.25 -18.07 -33.36
CA PRO A 2 -41.79 -18.38 -32.01
C PRO A 2 -41.23 -17.11 -31.34
N ARG A 3 -41.79 -16.73 -30.19
CA ARG A 3 -41.25 -15.68 -29.33
C ARG A 3 -39.97 -16.20 -28.66
N ARG A 4 -38.80 -15.65 -29.05
CA ARG A 4 -37.55 -15.79 -28.30
C ARG A 4 -37.70 -15.10 -26.94
N ARG A 5 -37.94 -15.88 -25.88
CA ARG A 5 -37.71 -15.42 -24.50
C ARG A 5 -36.20 -15.42 -24.27
N ARG A 6 -35.61 -14.23 -24.31
CA ARG A 6 -34.23 -13.98 -23.91
C ARG A 6 -34.16 -14.18 -22.39
N SER A 7 -33.68 -15.32 -21.95
CA SER A 7 -33.37 -15.57 -20.54
C SER A 7 -32.14 -14.75 -20.17
N ASN A 8 -32.35 -13.60 -19.52
CA ASN A 8 -31.30 -12.95 -18.76
C ASN A 8 -31.03 -13.82 -17.52
N SER A 9 -30.21 -14.85 -17.68
CA SER A 9 -29.63 -15.57 -16.55
C SER A 9 -28.51 -14.71 -15.98
N THR A 10 -28.85 -13.81 -15.06
CA THR A 10 -27.87 -13.30 -14.10
C THR A 10 -27.51 -14.47 -13.20
N THR A 11 -26.53 -15.27 -13.62
CA THR A 11 -26.06 -16.40 -12.82
C THR A 11 -25.50 -15.82 -11.53
N PRO A 12 -26.07 -16.15 -10.35
CA PRO A 12 -25.55 -15.60 -9.10
C PRO A 12 -24.09 -16.00 -8.96
N LEU A 13 -23.24 -15.03 -8.63
CA LEU A 13 -21.82 -15.32 -8.37
C LEU A 13 -21.76 -16.41 -7.29
N PRO A 14 -20.88 -17.42 -7.44
CA PRO A 14 -20.77 -18.49 -6.46
C PRO A 14 -20.54 -17.90 -5.06
N GLN A 15 -21.22 -18.42 -4.04
CA GLN A 15 -21.09 -17.95 -2.65
C GLN A 15 -19.63 -17.95 -2.16
N THR A 16 -18.79 -18.82 -2.73
CA THR A 16 -17.35 -18.87 -2.51
C THR A 16 -16.62 -17.60 -2.97
N VAL A 17 -17.04 -17.01 -4.10
CA VAL A 17 -16.48 -15.75 -4.61
C VAL A 17 -16.87 -14.60 -3.70
N HIS A 18 -18.13 -14.54 -3.26
CA HIS A 18 -18.58 -13.51 -2.31
C HIS A 18 -17.84 -13.57 -0.98
N ARG A 19 -17.62 -14.77 -0.42
CA ARG A 19 -16.84 -14.94 0.82
C ARG A 19 -15.38 -14.52 0.63
N ARG A 20 -14.77 -14.87 -0.52
CA ARG A 20 -13.38 -14.51 -0.81
C ARG A 20 -13.23 -13.01 -1.01
N LEU A 21 -14.18 -12.36 -1.66
CA LEU A 21 -14.20 -10.91 -1.82
C LEU A 21 -14.31 -10.20 -0.47
N ALA A 22 -15.24 -10.63 0.40
CA ALA A 22 -15.37 -10.08 1.75
C ALA A 22 -14.10 -10.26 2.60
N ALA A 23 -13.40 -11.40 2.46
CA ALA A 23 -12.12 -11.62 3.14
C ALA A 23 -11.03 -10.67 2.62
N LEU A 24 -10.91 -10.49 1.31
CA LEU A 24 -9.95 -9.56 0.71
C LEU A 24 -10.23 -8.10 1.08
N GLU A 25 -11.51 -7.70 1.15
CA GLU A 25 -11.91 -6.36 1.60
C GLU A 25 -11.53 -6.13 3.07
N ALA A 26 -11.72 -7.14 3.93
CA ALA A 26 -11.31 -7.07 5.32
C ALA A 26 -9.79 -6.96 5.48
N GLU A 27 -9.02 -7.77 4.73
CA GLU A 27 -7.56 -7.70 4.70
C GLU A 27 -7.06 -6.34 4.18
N LEU A 28 -7.69 -5.81 3.12
CA LEU A 28 -7.34 -4.49 2.58
C LEU A 28 -7.60 -3.38 3.61
N THR A 29 -8.72 -3.46 4.32
CA THR A 29 -9.08 -2.50 5.36
C THR A 29 -8.08 -2.56 6.52
N ASP A 30 -7.72 -3.76 6.97
CA ASP A 30 -6.76 -3.93 8.06
C ASP A 30 -5.35 -3.48 7.66
N ASN A 31 -4.90 -3.83 6.44
CA ASN A 31 -3.62 -3.37 5.91
C ASN A 31 -3.58 -1.84 5.76
N SER A 32 -4.67 -1.23 5.28
CA SER A 32 -4.77 0.24 5.19
C SER A 32 -4.64 0.88 6.58
N ARG A 33 -5.31 0.33 7.60
CA ARG A 33 -5.18 0.79 8.99
C ARG A 33 -3.75 0.66 9.51
N ARG A 34 -3.08 -0.46 9.25
CA ARG A 34 -1.68 -0.69 9.65
C ARG A 34 -0.73 0.29 8.98
N VAL A 35 -0.91 0.57 7.68
CA VAL A 35 -0.12 1.57 6.95
C VAL A 35 -0.29 2.95 7.59
N THR A 36 -1.52 3.39 7.88
CA THR A 36 -1.76 4.67 8.56
C THR A 36 -1.11 4.73 9.94
N GLN A 37 -1.16 3.64 10.73
CA GLN A 37 -0.49 3.58 12.03
C GLN A 37 1.03 3.72 11.88
N LEU A 38 1.64 3.00 10.93
CA LEU A 38 3.07 3.07 10.66
C LEU A 38 3.48 4.47 10.19
N GLU A 39 2.72 5.10 9.30
CA GLU A 39 2.97 6.47 8.85
C GLU A 39 2.92 7.48 10.01
N ASN A 40 1.94 7.35 10.90
CA ASN A 40 1.81 8.23 12.05
C ASN A 40 2.97 8.03 13.05
N THR A 41 3.35 6.78 13.32
CA THR A 41 4.51 6.47 14.17
C THR A 41 5.81 6.99 13.56
N LEU A 42 6.04 6.77 12.27
CA LEU A 42 7.22 7.29 11.57
C LEU A 42 7.27 8.81 11.64
N ARG A 43 6.14 9.51 11.42
CA ARG A 43 6.08 10.97 11.58
C ARG A 43 6.43 11.43 13.00
N ALA A 44 6.00 10.70 14.02
CA ALA A 44 6.35 11.01 15.41
C ALA A 44 7.87 10.84 15.65
N VAL A 45 8.44 9.70 15.25
CA VAL A 45 9.88 9.41 15.36
C VAL A 45 10.71 10.46 14.61
N MET A 46 10.30 10.85 13.41
CA MET A 46 10.99 11.87 12.63
C MET A 46 11.05 13.23 13.34
N ARG A 47 9.97 13.63 14.03
CA ARG A 47 9.94 14.86 14.84
C ARG A 47 10.93 14.78 16.00
N GLU A 48 11.13 13.61 16.59
CA GLU A 48 12.10 13.40 17.68
C GLU A 48 13.55 13.39 17.20
N THR A 49 13.81 12.93 15.97
CA THR A 49 15.19 12.79 15.44
C THR A 49 15.81 14.07 14.84
N GLU A 50 15.08 15.19 14.77
CA GLU A 50 15.42 16.56 14.28
C GLU A 50 16.11 16.71 12.90
N ASN A 51 16.87 15.72 12.42
CA ASN A 51 17.79 15.81 11.28
C ASN A 51 17.56 14.72 10.23
N VAL A 52 16.48 13.93 10.37
CA VAL A 52 16.13 12.87 9.43
C VAL A 52 14.75 13.16 8.86
N SER A 53 14.67 13.30 7.54
CA SER A 53 13.41 13.31 6.81
C SER A 53 13.30 12.10 5.88
N VAL A 54 12.10 11.83 5.36
CA VAL A 54 11.84 10.73 4.41
C VAL A 54 11.56 11.36 3.06
N GLY A 55 12.30 10.95 2.04
CA GLY A 55 12.13 11.32 0.64
C GLY A 55 11.27 10.31 -0.12
N GLY A 56 11.34 10.40 -1.46
CA GLY A 56 10.60 9.51 -2.35
C GLY A 56 11.07 8.03 -2.31
N PRO A 57 10.40 7.16 -3.07
CA PRO A 57 10.78 5.75 -3.18
C PRO A 57 12.19 5.61 -3.77
N CYS A 58 12.95 4.65 -3.25
CA CYS A 58 14.20 4.23 -3.86
C CYS A 58 13.92 3.41 -5.13
N VAL A 59 14.88 3.40 -6.06
CA VAL A 59 14.87 2.59 -7.28
C VAL A 59 14.71 1.08 -6.99
N CYS A 60 15.13 0.61 -5.81
CA CYS A 60 14.96 -0.79 -5.43
C CYS A 60 13.51 -1.16 -5.07
N GLY A 61 12.60 -0.20 -4.91
CA GLY A 61 11.19 -0.43 -4.57
C GLY A 61 10.92 -0.93 -3.14
N GLU A 62 11.95 -1.36 -2.40
CA GLU A 62 11.79 -1.90 -1.05
C GLU A 62 11.71 -0.84 0.06
N CYS A 63 12.25 0.37 -0.16
CA CYS A 63 12.34 1.40 0.87
C CYS A 63 12.11 2.80 0.31
N LEU A 64 11.64 3.70 1.17
CA LEU A 64 11.73 5.13 0.96
C LEU A 64 13.15 5.60 1.26
N LEU A 65 13.61 6.64 0.55
CA LEU A 65 14.91 7.26 0.79
C LEU A 65 14.86 8.03 2.11
N LEU A 66 15.93 7.94 2.90
CA LEU A 66 16.13 8.76 4.09
C LEU A 66 17.00 9.96 3.72
N VAL A 67 16.57 11.15 4.12
CA VAL A 67 17.32 12.39 3.94
C VAL A 67 17.95 12.78 5.26
N GLN A 68 19.28 12.84 5.30
CA GLN A 68 20.00 13.26 6.50
C GLN A 68 21.24 14.05 6.09
N ARG A 69 21.46 15.23 6.69
CA ARG A 69 22.66 16.06 6.46
C ARG A 69 23.00 16.25 4.96
N ARG A 70 22.01 16.59 4.14
CA ARG A 70 22.12 16.73 2.66
C ARG A 70 22.49 15.43 1.91
N ARG A 71 22.23 14.27 2.50
CA ARG A 71 22.45 12.97 1.85
C ARG A 71 21.13 12.22 1.80
N LEU A 72 20.78 11.74 0.61
CA LEU A 72 19.76 10.72 0.41
C LEU A 72 20.42 9.35 0.55
N TYR A 73 19.84 8.46 1.34
CA TYR A 73 20.28 7.07 1.38
C TYR A 73 19.14 6.07 1.50
N CYS A 74 19.33 4.89 0.93
CA CYS A 74 18.44 3.75 1.10
C CYS A 74 19.09 2.75 2.06
N PRO A 75 18.41 2.36 3.16
CA PRO A 75 18.97 1.38 4.11
C PRO A 75 19.04 -0.04 3.55
N LYS A 76 18.33 -0.35 2.46
CA LYS A 76 18.25 -1.70 1.89
C LYS A 76 19.26 -1.98 0.79
N CYS A 77 19.34 -1.11 -0.21
CA CYS A 77 20.24 -1.31 -1.37
C CYS A 77 21.53 -0.49 -1.30
N ASN A 78 21.75 0.25 -0.20
CA ASN A 78 22.88 1.15 -0.01
C ASN A 78 23.01 2.24 -1.09
N TYR A 79 21.93 2.53 -1.84
CA TYR A 79 21.89 3.72 -2.68
C TYR A 79 22.18 4.95 -1.84
N GLN A 80 23.08 5.81 -2.31
CA GLN A 80 23.44 7.06 -1.65
C GLN A 80 23.65 8.16 -2.69
N GLN A 81 23.14 9.35 -2.40
CA GLN A 81 23.35 10.53 -3.22
C GLN A 81 23.51 11.76 -2.31
N THR A 82 24.55 12.55 -2.57
CA THR A 82 24.75 13.83 -1.88
C THR A 82 24.03 14.93 -2.67
N MET A 83 23.34 15.81 -1.97
CA MET A 83 22.72 17.04 -2.51
C MET A 83 23.59 18.26 -2.24
#